data_AF-A0A9D6WV37-F1
#
_entry.id   AF-A0A9D6WV37-F1
#
_cell.length_a   1.000
_cell.length_b   1.000
_cell.length_c   1.000
_cell.angle_alpha   90.00
_cell.angle_beta   90.00
_cell.angle_gamma   90.00
#
_symmetry.space_group_name_H-M   'P 1'
#
loop_
_entity.id
_entity.type
_entity.pdbx_description
1 polymer ?
#
loop_
_entity_poly.entity_id
_entity_poly.type
_entity_poly.pdbx_seq_one_letter_code
_entity_poly.pdbx_strand_id
1 'polypeptide(L)' 'MKKKEKQSLRSMSDAQLVRDIGKLETEMKKMSVERTTKPLKNARVFRTKRLGVAIMRTLLRERALTG' A
#
# COMPACT_ATOMS: atom_id res chain seq x y z
N MET A 1 -0.84 9.79 0.34
CA MET A 1 -1.01 9.57 -1.11
C MET A 1 -1.54 10.83 -1.75
N LYS A 2 -0.89 11.28 -2.82
CA LYS A 2 -1.34 12.40 -3.65
C LYS A 2 -2.53 11.96 -4.51
N LYS A 3 -3.36 12.91 -4.95
CA LYS A 3 -4.55 12.64 -5.79
C LYS A 3 -4.20 11.87 -7.08
N LYS A 4 -3.08 12.21 -7.71
CA LYS A 4 -2.55 11.55 -8.92
C LYS A 4 -2.23 10.07 -8.70
N GLU A 5 -1.66 9.71 -7.55
CA GLU A 5 -1.33 8.32 -7.20
C GLU A 5 -2.60 7.46 -7.08
N LYS A 6 -3.66 7.99 -6.45
CA LYS A 6 -4.95 7.29 -6.36
C LYS A 6 -5.59 7.05 -7.73
N GLN A 7 -5.47 8.01 -8.64
CA GLN A 7 -6.03 7.91 -9.98
C GLN A 7 -5.29 6.85 -10.81
N SER A 8 -3.97 6.79 -10.67
CA SER A 8 -3.14 5.72 -11.28
C SER A 8 -3.50 4.32 -10.78
N LEU A 9 -3.89 4.18 -9.50
CA LEU A 9 -4.32 2.88 -8.96
C LEU A 9 -5.64 2.41 -9.57
N ARG A 10 -6.55 3.34 -9.91
CA ARG A 10 -7.85 3.01 -10.52
C ARG A 10 -7.73 2.44 -11.93
N SER A 11 -6.65 2.75 -12.66
CA SER A 11 -6.37 2.19 -13.99
C SER A 11 -5.61 0.87 -13.96
N MET A 12 -5.10 0.42 -12.81
CA MET A 12 -4.38 -0.85 -12.70
C MET A 12 -5.33 -2.05 -12.72
N SER A 13 -4.88 -3.20 -13.22
CA SER A 13 -5.62 -4.46 -13.12
C SER A 13 -5.62 -4.99 -11.68
N ASP A 14 -6.60 -5.84 -11.35
CA ASP A 14 -6.71 -6.44 -10.01
C ASP A 14 -5.46 -7.25 -9.65
N ALA A 15 -4.93 -8.02 -10.61
CA ALA A 15 -3.69 -8.77 -10.44
C ALA A 15 -2.50 -7.86 -10.10
N GLN A 16 -2.44 -6.68 -10.71
CA GLN A 16 -1.38 -5.71 -10.45
C GLN A 16 -1.53 -5.08 -9.05
N LEU A 17 -2.76 -4.74 -8.64
CA LEU A 17 -3.05 -4.23 -7.30
C LEU A 17 -2.65 -5.25 -6.21
N VAL A 18 -2.96 -6.54 -6.41
CA VAL A 18 -2.58 -7.61 -5.47
C VAL A 18 -1.06 -7.74 -5.36
N ARG A 19 -0.33 -7.71 -6.48
CA ARG A 19 1.14 -7.75 -6.48
C ARG A 19 1.73 -6.58 -5.72
N ASP A 20 1.21 -5.37 -5.93
CA ASP A 20 1.74 -4.17 -5.29
C ASP A 20 1.37 -4.09 -3.79
N ILE A 21 0.22 -4.63 -3.37
CA ILE A 21 -0.08 -4.88 -1.95
C ILE A 21 1.01 -5.76 -1.32
N GLY A 22 1.33 -6.91 -1.93
CA GLY A 22 2.32 -7.84 -1.39
C GLY A 22 3.72 -7.22 -1.26
N LYS A 23 4.12 -6.40 -2.22
CA LYS A 23 5.38 -5.63 -2.14
C LYS A 23 5.37 -4.66 -0.96
N LEU A 24 4.32 -3.84 -0.83
CA LEU A 24 4.23 -2.86 0.27
C LEU A 24 4.19 -3.54 1.64
N GLU A 25 3.50 -4.68 1.77
CA GLU A 25 3.49 -5.46 3.01
C GLU A 25 4.86 -6.01 3.36
N THR A 26 5.59 -6.53 2.36
CA THR A 26 6.98 -7.00 2.55
C THR A 26 7.88 -5.87 3.01
N GLU A 27 7.77 -4.69 2.40
CA GLU A 27 8.52 -3.50 2.80
C GLU A 27 8.15 -3.02 4.20
N MET A 28 6.86 -3.04 4.58
CA MET A 28 6.42 -2.73 5.93
C MET A 28 6.97 -3.72 6.95
N LYS A 29 7.03 -5.02 6.62
CA LYS A 29 7.63 -6.05 7.47
C LYS A 29 9.12 -5.79 7.67
N LYS A 30 9.86 -5.47 6.60
CA LYS A 30 11.27 -5.06 6.70
C LYS A 30 11.44 -3.84 7.60
N MET A 31 10.67 -2.78 7.38
CA MET A 31 10.69 -1.58 8.23
C MET A 31 10.35 -1.87 9.71
N SER A 32 9.45 -2.83 9.97
CA SER A 32 9.10 -3.23 11.33
C SER A 32 10.25 -3.96 12.04
N VAL A 33 10.99 -4.80 11.32
CA VAL A 33 12.19 -5.48 11.84
C VAL A 33 13.34 -4.48 12.03
N GLU A 34 13.55 -3.61 11.05
CA GLU A 34 14.56 -2.54 11.12
C GLU A 34 14.29 -1.61 12.30
N ARG A 35 13.03 -1.27 12.59
CA ARG A 35 12.65 -0.43 13.75
C ARG A 35 13.17 -0.96 15.08
N THR A 36 13.28 -2.28 15.22
CA THR A 36 13.77 -2.93 16.46
C THR A 36 15.27 -2.71 16.65
N THR A 37 16.04 -2.62 15.55
CA THR A 37 17.50 -2.49 15.59
C THR A 37 17.97 -1.05 15.34
N LYS A 38 17.17 -0.24 14.65
CA LYS A 38 17.45 1.15 14.30
C LYS A 38 16.16 1.97 14.35
N PRO A 39 16.10 3.08 15.09
CA PRO A 39 14.93 3.95 15.08
C PRO A 39 14.63 4.43 13.66
N LEU A 40 13.36 4.36 13.26
CA LEU A 40 12.92 4.75 11.92
C LEU A 40 13.22 6.24 11.71
N LYS A 41 14.05 6.56 10.71
CA LYS A 41 14.36 7.96 10.32
C LYS A 41 13.11 8.77 9.99
N ASN A 42 12.05 8.13 9.47
CA ASN A 42 10.80 8.80 9.12
C ASN A 42 9.58 7.89 9.31
N ALA A 43 8.92 8.00 10.46
CA ALA A 43 7.70 7.24 10.78
C ALA A 43 6.53 7.52 9.80
N ARG A 44 6.55 8.66 9.10
CA ARG A 44 5.52 9.02 8.10
C ARG A 44 5.54 8.06 6.91
N VAL A 45 6.69 7.47 6.60
CA VAL A 45 6.82 6.49 5.51
C VAL A 45 5.98 5.26 5.80
N PHE A 46 6.07 4.70 7.01
CA PHE A 46 5.27 3.55 7.45
C PHE A 46 3.77 3.83 7.33
N ARG A 47 3.31 5.00 7.84
CA ARG A 47 1.91 5.42 7.74
C ARG A 47 1.46 5.57 6.28
N THR A 48 2.33 6.07 5.41
CA THR A 48 2.01 6.26 3.98
C THR A 48 1.86 4.93 3.25
N LYS A 49 2.76 3.96 3.51
CA LYS A 49 2.65 2.60 2.94
C LYS A 49 1.39 1.88 3.42
N ARG A 50 1.08 1.98 4.72
CA ARG A 50 -0.16 1.41 5.30
C ARG A 50 -1.42 1.98 4.64
N LEU A 51 -1.45 3.29 4.42
CA LEU A 51 -2.55 3.95 3.73
C LEU A 51 -2.66 3.50 2.26
N GLY A 52 -1.51 3.30 1.58
CA GLY A 52 -1.48 2.76 0.21
C GLY A 52 -2.11 1.37 0.12
N VAL A 53 -1.74 0.46 1.03
CA VAL A 53 -2.36 -0.88 1.11
C VAL A 53 -3.86 -0.80 1.34
N ALA A 54 -4.31 0.04 2.28
CA ALA A 54 -5.73 0.21 2.56
C ALA A 54 -6.52 0.66 1.33
N ILE A 55 -6.01 1.67 0.60
CA ILE A 55 -6.65 2.18 -0.62
C ILE A 55 -6.75 1.10 -1.69
N MET A 56 -5.67 0.35 -1.93
CA MET A 56 -5.68 -0.72 -2.95
C MET A 56 -6.67 -1.84 -2.59
N ARG A 57 -6.76 -2.22 -1.30
CA ARG A 57 -7.77 -3.18 -0.83
C ARG A 57 -9.19 -2.64 -0.99
N THR A 58 -9.43 -1.37 -0.70
CA THR A 58 -10.73 -0.73 -0.93
C THR A 58 -11.11 -0.76 -2.41
N LEU A 59 -10.19 -0.44 -3.32
CA LEU A 59 -10.44 -0.49 -4.76
C LEU A 59 -10.80 -1.90 -5.25
N LEU A 60 -10.08 -2.92 -4.77
CA LEU A 60 -10.41 -4.32 -5.08
C LEU A 60 -11.81 -4.69 -4.58
N ARG A 61 -12.18 -4.23 -3.37
CA ARG A 61 -13.51 -4.48 -2.81
C ARG A 61 -14.61 -3.75 -3.56
N GLU A 62 -14.38 -2.49 -3.94
CA GLU A 62 -15.31 -1.70 -4.76
C GLU A 62 -15.58 -2.43 -6.08
N ARG A 63 -14.52 -2.87 -6.78
CA ARG A 63 -14.63 -3.61 -8.04
C ARG A 63 -15.41 -4.92 -7.89
N ALA A 64 -15.18 -5.66 -6.81
CA ALA A 64 -15.90 -6.89 -6.51
C ALA A 64 -17.38 -6.67 -6.14
N LEU A 65 -17.78 -5.44 -5.79
CA LEU A 65 -19.18 -5.10 -5.46
C LEU A 65 -19.94 -4.48 -6.65
N THR A 66 -19.23 -3.89 -7.60
CA THR A 66 -19.80 -3.25 -8.80
C THR A 66 -19.66 -4.07 -10.08
N GLY A 67 -18.81 -5.11 -10.08
CA GLY A 67 -18.71 -6.10 -11.15
C GLY A 67 -19.70 -7.23 -10.94
#